data_AF-A0AAJ1H9B6-F1
#
_entry.id   AF-A0AAJ1H9B6-F1
#
_cell.length_a   1.000
_cell.length_b   1.000
_cell.length_c   1.000
_cell.angle_alpha   90.00
_cell.angle_beta   90.00
_cell.angle_gamma   90.00
#
_symmetry.space_group_name_H-M   'P 1'
#
loop_
_entity.id
_entity.type
_entity.pdbx_description
1 polymer ?
#
loop_
_entity_poly.entity_id
_entity_poly.type
_entity_poly.pdbx_seq_one_letter_code
_entity_poly.pdbx_strand_id
1 'polypeptide(L)'
;MQEPRQQDPDGRAPSEQDALARALALGVLRAASPGDRLVVRARVGDGARDALGTLSARTVDTVTIETRRGPVDVPLADVVAAKHVPPPPTPRTRRP
;
A
#
# COMPACT_ATOMS: atom_id res chain seq x y z
N MET A 1 -4.29 24.24 1.53
CA MET A 1 -5.39 23.49 0.88
C MET A 1 -4.86 22.14 0.39
N GLN A 2 -4.43 21.27 1.32
CA GLN A 2 -4.34 19.81 1.27
C GLN A 2 -4.12 19.42 2.75
N GLU A 3 -5.23 19.32 3.48
CA GLU A 3 -5.31 18.85 4.87
C GLU A 3 -5.49 17.31 4.86
N PRO A 4 -5.24 16.57 5.97
CA PRO A 4 -4.76 17.00 7.28
C PRO A 4 -3.50 16.25 7.74
N ARG A 5 -2.77 16.90 8.64
CA ARG A 5 -1.88 16.25 9.59
C ARG A 5 -2.71 15.27 10.43
N GLN A 6 -2.54 13.97 10.23
CA GLN A 6 -3.03 12.95 11.16
C GLN A 6 -1.80 12.47 11.95
N GLN A 7 -1.42 13.22 12.99
CA GLN A 7 -1.74 12.95 14.41
C GLN A 7 -0.89 11.80 14.99
N ASP A 8 0.22 12.19 15.63
CA ASP A 8 0.99 11.45 16.65
C ASP A 8 0.12 11.16 17.91
N PRO A 9 0.52 10.26 18.84
CA PRO A 9 0.78 8.82 18.69
C PRO A 9 0.14 7.99 19.84
N ASP A 10 -0.56 6.88 19.55
CA ASP A 10 -0.89 5.89 20.60
C ASP A 10 0.18 4.79 20.65
N GLY A 11 0.95 4.81 21.73
CA GLY A 11 2.20 4.11 21.94
C GLY A 11 2.07 2.62 22.22
N ARG A 12 1.44 1.85 21.32
CA ARG A 12 1.76 0.42 21.23
C ARG A 12 3.03 0.31 20.40
N ALA A 13 4.13 -0.11 21.03
CA ALA A 13 5.38 -0.40 20.32
C ALA A 13 5.05 -1.25 19.08
N PRO A 14 5.61 -0.93 17.89
CA PRO A 14 5.39 -1.70 16.69
C PRO A 14 5.67 -3.15 17.05
N SER A 15 4.63 -3.98 16.96
CA SER A 15 4.79 -5.37 17.35
C SER A 15 5.86 -5.97 16.44
N GLU A 16 6.61 -6.94 16.93
CA GLU A 16 7.61 -7.64 16.09
C GLU A 16 6.98 -8.16 14.79
N GLN A 17 5.67 -8.45 14.85
CA GLN A 17 4.83 -8.82 13.73
C GLN A 17 4.60 -7.67 12.74
N ASP A 18 4.40 -6.42 13.17
CA ASP A 18 4.33 -5.24 12.31
C ASP A 18 5.67 -4.98 11.60
N ALA A 19 6.78 -5.11 12.33
CA ALA A 19 8.11 -4.93 11.75
C ALA A 19 8.42 -6.00 10.67
N LEU A 20 8.08 -7.26 10.95
CA LEU A 20 8.24 -8.36 9.99
C LEU A 20 7.31 -8.19 8.78
N ALA A 21 6.04 -7.87 9.02
CA ALA A 21 5.07 -7.66 7.95
C ALA A 21 5.47 -6.48 7.06
N ARG A 22 5.99 -5.39 7.64
CA ARG A 22 6.61 -4.28 6.92
C ARG A 22 7.78 -4.74 6.07
N ALA A 23 8.73 -5.51 6.63
CA ALA A 23 9.87 -6.00 5.86
C ALA A 23 9.45 -6.83 4.63
N LEU A 24 8.45 -7.69 4.79
CA LEU A 24 7.84 -8.47 3.69
C LEU A 24 7.14 -7.56 2.67
N ALA A 25 6.38 -6.57 3.14
CA ALA A 25 5.70 -5.59 2.30
C ALA A 25 6.69 -4.79 1.45
N LEU A 26 7.80 -4.33 2.04
CA LEU A 26 8.88 -3.65 1.32
C LEU A 26 9.50 -4.56 0.26
N GLY A 27 9.58 -5.87 0.51
CA GLY A 27 9.98 -6.86 -0.49
C GLY A 27 9.04 -6.89 -1.71
N VAL A 28 7.73 -6.94 -1.46
CA VAL A 28 6.71 -6.91 -2.53
C VAL A 28 6.77 -5.60 -3.32
N LEU A 29 6.86 -4.46 -2.63
CA LEU A 29 6.99 -3.14 -3.27
C LEU A 29 8.30 -3.00 -4.05
N ARG A 30 9.34 -3.77 -3.71
CA ARG A 30 10.62 -3.85 -4.45
C ARG A 30 10.51 -4.69 -5.71
N ALA A 31 9.70 -5.73 -5.69
CA ALA A 31 9.45 -6.59 -6.84
C ALA A 31 8.41 -5.98 -7.81
N ALA A 32 7.52 -5.14 -7.32
CA ALA A 32 6.48 -4.49 -8.13
C ALA A 32 7.04 -3.38 -9.03
N SER A 33 6.48 -3.27 -10.25
CA SER A 33 6.78 -2.19 -11.18
C SER A 33 5.77 -1.04 -11.07
N PRO A 34 6.14 0.21 -11.38
CA PRO A 34 5.18 1.28 -11.59
C PRO A 34 4.17 0.88 -12.68
N GLY A 35 2.88 1.11 -12.43
CA GLY A 35 1.75 0.68 -13.25
C GLY A 35 1.11 -0.63 -12.79
N ASP A 36 1.77 -1.37 -11.88
CA ASP A 36 1.26 -2.64 -11.39
C ASP A 36 0.18 -2.45 -10.32
N ARG A 37 -0.77 -3.39 -10.24
CA ARG A 37 -1.93 -3.26 -9.35
C ARG A 37 -1.60 -3.88 -8.00
N LEU A 38 -1.63 -3.09 -6.95
CA LEU A 38 -1.20 -3.50 -5.62
C LEU A 38 -2.25 -3.10 -4.58
N VAL A 39 -2.26 -3.84 -3.47
CA VAL A 39 -2.93 -3.42 -2.24
C VAL A 39 -1.86 -3.10 -1.22
N VAL A 40 -1.83 -1.86 -0.75
CA VAL A 40 -0.96 -1.41 0.34
C VAL A 40 -1.84 -1.11 1.54
N ARG A 41 -1.62 -1.83 2.64
CA ARG A 41 -2.25 -1.55 3.91
C ARG A 41 -1.30 -0.68 4.73
N ALA A 42 -1.79 0.51 5.06
CA ALA A 42 -1.10 1.50 5.88
C ALA A 42 -1.80 1.61 7.23
N ARG A 43 -1.04 1.87 8.29
CA ARG A 43 -1.61 2.30 9.56
C ARG A 43 -1.99 3.78 9.48
N VAL A 44 -3.17 4.13 9.98
CA VAL A 44 -3.67 5.51 10.04
C VAL A 44 -4.33 5.70 11.40
N GLY A 45 -3.59 6.31 12.34
CA GLY A 45 -4.02 6.46 13.73
C GLY A 45 -4.27 5.11 14.40
N ASP A 46 -5.47 4.92 14.94
CA ASP A 46 -5.91 3.68 15.59
C ASP A 46 -6.33 2.57 14.59
N GLY A 47 -6.52 2.95 13.32
CA GLY A 47 -6.99 2.06 12.27
C GLY A 47 -5.90 1.61 11.30
N ALA A 48 -6.27 0.69 10.42
CA ALA A 48 -5.50 0.37 9.24
C ALA A 48 -6.36 0.64 7.99
N ARG A 49 -5.77 1.33 7.02
CA ARG A 49 -6.41 1.68 5.76
C ARG A 49 -5.75 0.91 4.63
N ASP A 50 -6.56 0.27 3.81
CA ASP A 50 -6.14 -0.31 2.54
C ASP A 50 -6.22 0.73 1.41
N ALA A 51 -5.10 0.89 0.71
CA ALA A 51 -4.97 1.62 -0.54
C ALA A 51 -4.83 0.58 -1.66
N LEU A 52 -5.94 0.31 -2.36
CA LEU A 52 -5.95 -0.50 -3.58
C LEU A 52 -5.86 0.43 -4.79
N GLY A 53 -4.84 0.21 -5.61
CA GLY A 53 -4.62 1.04 -6.79
C GLY A 53 -3.46 0.55 -7.65
N THR A 54 -3.02 1.41 -8.54
CA THR A 54 -1.82 1.19 -9.34
C THR A 54 -0.64 1.92 -8.70
N LEU A 55 0.52 1.27 -8.67
CA LEU A 55 1.74 1.90 -8.19
C LEU A 55 2.13 3.02 -9.15
N SER A 56 2.11 4.28 -8.70
CA SER A 56 2.48 5.41 -9.55
C SER A 56 3.94 5.79 -9.34
N ALA A 57 4.32 5.97 -8.08
CA ALA A 57 5.68 6.26 -7.69
C ALA A 57 6.04 5.48 -6.44
N ARG A 58 7.33 5.13 -6.31
CA ARG A 58 7.88 4.61 -5.06
C ARG A 58 9.20 5.32 -4.80
N THR A 59 9.37 5.80 -3.58
CA THR A 59 10.60 6.40 -3.10
C THR A 59 11.21 5.51 -2.01
N VAL A 60 12.26 5.98 -1.35
CA VAL A 60 12.90 5.27 -0.24
C VAL A 60 12.11 5.40 1.08
N ASP A 61 11.27 6.43 1.21
CA ASP A 61 10.50 6.72 2.43
C ASP A 61 8.98 6.66 2.23
N THR A 62 8.49 6.80 1.00
CA THR A 62 7.05 6.87 0.67
C THR A 62 6.71 6.07 -0.60
N VAL A 63 5.45 5.67 -0.70
CA VAL A 63 4.88 5.05 -1.90
C VAL A 63 3.61 5.78 -2.30
N THR A 64 3.48 6.14 -3.57
CA THR A 64 2.32 6.83 -4.14
C THR A 64 1.48 5.82 -4.91
N ILE A 65 0.26 5.59 -4.43
CA ILE A 65 -0.71 4.70 -5.05
C ILE A 65 -1.80 5.54 -5.72
N GLU A 66 -1.95 5.37 -7.03
CA GLU A 66 -3.05 5.96 -7.80
C GLU A 66 -4.31 5.13 -7.55
N THR A 67 -5.20 5.66 -6.71
CA THR A 67 -6.50 5.06 -6.43
C THR A 67 -7.59 5.74 -7.26
N ARG A 68 -8.78 5.14 -7.33
CA ARG A 68 -9.93 5.77 -8.01
C ARG A 68 -10.37 7.12 -7.41
N ARG A 69 -10.01 7.41 -6.15
CA ARG A 69 -10.35 8.68 -5.49
C ARG A 69 -9.26 9.74 -5.63
N GLY A 70 -8.09 9.37 -6.18
CA GLY A 70 -6.92 10.22 -6.32
C GLY A 70 -5.63 9.54 -5.85
N PRO A 71 -4.48 10.20 -6.03
CA PRO A 71 -3.19 9.78 -5.49
C PRO A 71 -3.25 9.71 -3.97
N VAL A 72 -2.72 8.61 -3.41
CA VAL A 72 -2.53 8.44 -1.97
C VAL A 72 -1.05 8.19 -1.71
N ASP A 73 -0.42 9.11 -1.02
CA ASP A 73 0.95 8.96 -0.51
C ASP A 73 0.93 8.23 0.83
N VAL A 74 1.61 7.09 0.87
CA VAL A 74 1.72 6.24 2.05
C VAL A 74 3.18 6.21 2.51
N PRO A 75 3.49 6.60 3.75
CA PRO A 75 4.83 6.43 4.32
C PRO A 75 5.17 4.96 4.44
N LEU A 76 6.36 4.56 3.97
CA LEU A 76 6.86 3.20 4.12
C LEU A 76 7.03 2.82 5.60
N ALA A 77 7.11 3.81 6.50
CA ALA A 77 7.08 3.63 7.96
C ALA A 77 5.75 3.05 8.46
N ASP A 78 4.63 3.46 7.85
CA ASP A 78 3.28 3.06 8.24
C ASP A 78 2.76 1.85 7.44
N VAL A 79 3.51 1.39 6.44
CA VAL A 79 3.15 0.20 5.66
C VAL A 79 3.26 -1.04 6.54
N VAL A 80 2.11 -1.65 6.80
CA VAL A 80 2.01 -2.91 7.55
C VAL A 80 1.90 -4.12 6.64
N ALA A 81 1.30 -3.98 5.45
CA ALA A 81 1.24 -5.07 4.47
C ALA A 81 1.21 -4.52 3.04
N ALA A 82 1.86 -5.21 2.11
CA ALA A 82 1.71 -4.98 0.68
C ALA A 82 1.50 -6.30 -0.02
N LYS A 83 0.52 -6.35 -0.92
CA LYS A 83 0.22 -7.52 -1.74
C LYS A 83 0.12 -7.11 -3.19
N HIS A 84 0.87 -7.79 -4.05
CA HIS A 84 0.72 -7.69 -5.49
C HIS A 84 -0.60 -8.34 -5.90
N VAL A 85 -1.42 -7.59 -6.65
CA VAL A 85 -2.68 -8.09 -7.20
C VAL A 85 -2.42 -8.39 -8.67
N PRO A 86 -2.29 -9.67 -9.06
CA PRO A 86 -2.12 -10.00 -10.46
C PRO A 86 -3.31 -9.48 -11.26
N PRO A 87 -3.09 -8.92 -12.47
CA PRO A 87 -4.18 -8.47 -13.33
C PRO A 87 -5.14 -9.64 -13.57
N PRO A 88 -6.47 -9.37 -13.62
CA PRO A 88 -7.45 -10.42 -13.80
C PRO A 88 -7.12 -11.23 -15.07
N PRO A 89 -7.06 -12.56 -14.98
CA PRO A 89 -6.75 -13.40 -16.13
C PRO A 89 -7.78 -13.16 -17.23
N THR A 90 -7.32 -13.16 -18.49
CA THR A 90 -8.13 -12.90 -19.68
C THR A 90 -9.45 -13.66 -19.61
N PRO A 91 -10.63 -12.99 -19.76
CA PRO A 91 -11.91 -13.68 -19.76
C PRO A 91 -11.90 -14.79 -20.80
N ARG A 92 -12.15 -16.02 -20.37
CA ARG A 92 -12.28 -17.16 -21.30
C ARG A 92 -13.50 -16.86 -22.18
N THR A 93 -13.26 -16.52 -23.45
CA THR A 93 -14.32 -16.35 -24.43
C THR A 93 -15.15 -17.63 -24.44
N ARG A 94 -16.42 -17.55 -24.07
CA ARG A 94 -17.35 -18.67 -24.18
C ARG A 94 -17.51 -18.94 -25.68
N ARG A 95 -16.94 -20.05 -26.17
CA ARG A 95 -17.11 -20.49 -27.56
C ARG A 95 -18.61 -20.76 -27.79
N PRO A 96 -19.19 -20.32 -28.93
CA PRO A 96 -20.61 -20.52 -29.25
C PRO A 96 -20.98 -22.00 -29.33
#